data_AF-A0A946LTP4-F1
#
_entry.id   AF-A0A946LTP4-F1
#
_cell.length_a   1.000
_cell.length_b   1.000
_cell.length_c   1.000
_cell.angle_alpha   90.00
_cell.angle_beta   90.00
_cell.angle_gamma   90.00
#
_symmetry.space_group_name_H-M   'P 1'
#
loop_
_entity.id
_entity.type
_entity.pdbx_description
1 polymer ?
#
loop_
_entity_poly.entity_id
_entity_poly.type
_entity_poly.pdbx_seq_one_letter_code
_entity_poly.pdbx_strand_id
1 'polypeptide(L)' 'MTKGSRLLIIAVIAQMAVLVGMYVTAALPLWTGAEIRLATAPVDPRSLFRGNYALLSYDISEIDSTYF' A
#
# COMPACT_ATOMS: atom_id res chain seq x y z
N MET A 1 -31.32 20.25 23.30
CA MET A 1 -30.83 19.96 21.94
C MET A 1 -32.00 19.92 20.97
N THR A 2 -32.06 20.90 20.07
CA THR A 2 -33.04 20.94 18.98
C THR A 2 -32.78 19.79 18.00
N LYS A 3 -33.80 19.29 17.30
CA LYS A 3 -33.66 18.13 16.39
C LYS A 3 -32.51 18.29 15.38
N GLY A 4 -32.28 19.51 14.87
CA GLY A 4 -31.18 19.82 13.95
C GLY A 4 -29.78 19.61 14.55
N SER A 5 -29.57 20.01 15.82
CA SER A 5 -28.27 19.81 16.49
C SER A 5 -27.89 18.32 16.64
N ARG A 6 -28.88 17.44 16.83
CA ARG A 6 -28.65 15.99 16.91
C ARG A 6 -28.20 15.39 15.58
N LEU A 7 -28.80 15.84 14.48
CA LEU A 7 -28.45 15.37 13.13
C LEU A 7 -27.02 15.76 12.75
N LEU A 8 -26.59 16.97 13.10
CA LEU A 8 -25.21 17.42 12.87
C LEU A 8 -24.20 16.57 13.65
N ILE A 9 -24.49 16.24 14.91
CA ILE A 9 -23.61 15.37 15.71
C ILE A 9 -23.51 13.97 15.07
N ILE A 10 -24.62 13.41 14.61
CA ILE A 10 -24.63 12.11 13.91
C ILE A 10 -23.80 12.17 12.63
N ALA A 11 -23.93 13.24 11.84
CA ALA A 11 -23.16 13.41 10.61
C ALA A 11 -21.64 13.48 10.89
N VAL A 12 -21.24 14.21 11.92
CA VAL A 12 -19.82 14.30 12.34
C VAL A 12 -19.31 12.93 12.80
N ILE A 13 -20.07 12.20 13.61
CA ILE A 13 -19.69 10.85 14.05
C ILE A 13 -19.54 9.90 12.85
N ALA A 14 -20.46 9.96 11.89
CA ALA A 14 -20.40 9.15 10.68
C ALA A 14 -19.14 9.48 9.86
N GLN A 15 -18.83 10.76 9.68
CA GLN A 15 -17.61 11.18 8.99
C GLN A 15 -16.34 10.67 9.70
N MET A 16 -16.28 10.81 11.02
CA MET A 16 -15.16 10.30 11.82
C MET A 16 -15.03 8.78 11.72
N ALA A 17 -16.15 8.05 11.75
CA ALA A 17 -16.15 6.60 11.61
C ALA A 17 -15.58 6.15 10.25
N VAL A 18 -15.90 6.85 9.16
CA VAL A 18 -15.34 6.58 7.84
C VAL A 18 -13.82 6.78 7.84
N LEU A 19 -13.34 7.92 8.38
CA LEU A 19 -11.91 8.21 8.45
C LEU A 19 -11.15 7.19 9.31
N VAL A 20 -11.70 6.83 10.47
CA VAL A 20 -11.13 5.79 11.34
C VAL A 20 -11.12 4.44 10.62
N GLY A 21 -12.20 4.08 9.93
CA GLY A 21 -12.28 2.85 9.14
C GLY A 21 -11.17 2.78 8.09
N MET A 22 -10.96 3.85 7.32
CA MET A 22 -9.88 3.94 6.32
C MET A 22 -8.49 3.83 6.95
N TYR A 23 -8.28 4.48 8.09
CA TYR A 23 -7.00 4.41 8.79
C TYR A 23 -6.72 3.00 9.31
N VAL A 24 -7.70 2.37 9.97
CA VAL A 24 -7.56 1.04 10.55
C VAL A 24 -7.34 0.00 9.46
N THR A 25 -8.04 0.06 8.33
CA THR A 25 -7.80 -0.90 7.23
C THR A 25 -6.38 -0.81 6.66
N ALA A 26 -5.80 0.39 6.58
CA ALA A 26 -4.41 0.56 6.17
C ALA A 26 -3.40 0.12 7.26
N ALA A 27 -3.74 0.32 8.54
CA ALA A 27 -2.86 -0.03 9.66
C ALA A 27 -2.87 -1.52 10.00
N LEU A 28 -3.99 -2.22 9.79
CA LEU A 28 -4.15 -3.63 10.16
C LEU A 28 -3.07 -4.54 9.54
N PRO A 29 -2.76 -4.47 8.23
CA PRO A 29 -1.68 -5.27 7.64
C PRO A 29 -0.31 -4.98 8.25
N LEU A 30 -0.06 -3.76 8.73
CA LEU A 30 1.21 -3.41 9.37
C LEU A 30 1.32 -3.98 10.79
N TRP A 31 0.21 -4.11 11.51
CA TRP A 31 0.20 -4.62 12.88
C TRP A 31 0.07 -6.14 12.98
N THR A 32 -0.72 -6.74 12.10
CA THR A 32 -1.06 -8.17 12.16
C THR A 32 -0.65 -8.95 10.93
N GLY A 33 -0.14 -8.28 9.90
CA GLY A 33 0.30 -8.94 8.68
C GLY A 33 1.57 -9.74 8.87
N ALA A 34 1.84 -10.64 7.93
CA ALA A 34 3.08 -11.37 7.86
C ALA A 34 4.13 -10.53 7.14
N GLU A 35 5.31 -10.37 7.75
CA GLU A 35 6.44 -9.73 7.07
C GLU A 35 6.96 -10.64 5.95
N ILE A 36 6.96 -10.13 4.72
CA ILE A 36 7.53 -10.82 3.55
C ILE A 36 8.71 -9.99 3.07
N ARG A 37 9.92 -10.55 3.17
CA ARG A 37 11.15 -9.92 2.70
C ARG A 37 11.50 -10.47 1.33
N LEU A 38 11.56 -9.58 0.34
CA LEU A 38 11.94 -9.93 -1.03
C LEU A 38 13.41 -9.62 -1.24
N ALA A 39 14.16 -10.60 -1.74
CA ALA A 39 15.54 -10.39 -2.16
C ALA A 39 15.53 -9.57 -3.46
N THR A 40 16.33 -8.51 -3.52
CA THR A 40 16.57 -7.80 -4.77
C THR A 40 17.44 -8.67 -5.66
N ALA A 41 17.09 -8.83 -6.93
CA ALA A 41 17.92 -9.48 -7.93
C ALA A 41 18.99 -8.47 -8.41
N PRO A 42 20.27 -8.65 -8.03
CA PRO A 42 21.30 -7.67 -8.33
C PRO A 42 21.70 -7.79 -9.80
N VAL A 43 21.32 -6.80 -10.60
CA VAL A 43 21.78 -6.65 -11.99
C VAL A 43 22.79 -5.51 -12.04
N ASP A 44 23.95 -5.74 -12.67
CA ASP A 44 24.96 -4.68 -12.82
C ASP A 44 24.34 -3.52 -13.62
N PRO A 45 24.20 -2.31 -13.02
CA PRO A 45 23.49 -1.16 -13.56
C PRO A 45 24.09 -0.52 -14.82
N ARG A 46 25.10 -1.13 -15.43
CA ARG A 46 25.86 -0.53 -16.54
C ARG A 46 25.19 -0.79 -17.87
N SER A 47 24.84 0.29 -18.56
CA SER A 47 24.42 0.23 -19.97
C SER A 47 25.21 1.22 -20.82
N LEU A 48 25.63 0.78 -22.00
CA LEU A 48 26.39 1.57 -22.97
C LEU A 48 25.69 2.86 -23.39
N PHE A 49 24.35 2.89 -23.38
CA PHE A 49 23.56 4.05 -23.81
C PHE A 49 22.80 4.75 -22.68
N ARG A 50 22.62 4.07 -21.53
CA ARG A 50 21.88 4.59 -20.36
C ARG A 50 22.79 5.12 -19.25
N GLY A 51 24.10 4.90 -19.33
CA GLY A 51 25.03 5.21 -18.25
C GLY A 51 24.86 4.30 -17.05
N ASN A 52 25.07 4.84 -15.84
CA ASN A 52 24.92 4.12 -14.59
C ASN A 52 23.49 4.29 -14.05
N TYR A 53 22.71 3.21 -13.94
CA TYR A 53 21.34 3.24 -13.40
C TYR A 53 21.04 1.99 -12.57
N ALA A 54 20.63 2.12 -11.31
CA ALA A 54 20.27 0.95 -10.50
C ALA A 54 18.97 0.30 -11.01
N LEU A 55 19.04 -1.00 -11.37
CA LEU A 55 17.85 -1.81 -11.63
C LEU A 55 17.52 -2.61 -10.35
N LEU A 56 16.42 -2.27 -9.68
CA LEU A 56 15.91 -3.00 -8.53
C LEU A 56 14.78 -3.92 -9.02
N SER A 57 15.13 -5.14 -9.39
CA SER A 57 14.15 -6.20 -9.69
C SER A 57 13.97 -7.14 -8.50
N TYR A 58 12.82 -7.80 -8.47
CA TYR A 58 12.51 -8.90 -7.56
C TYR A 58 12.08 -10.10 -8.39
N ASP A 59 12.23 -11.32 -7.89
CA ASP A 59 11.81 -12.54 -8.60
C ASP A 59 10.33 -12.49 -9.01
N ILE A 60 9.48 -11.89 -8.17
CA ILE A 60 8.04 -11.72 -8.44
C ILE A 60 7.73 -10.69 -9.55
N SER A 61 8.74 -9.97 -10.05
CA SER A 61 8.57 -9.01 -11.14
C SER A 61 8.46 -9.70 -12.50
N GLU A 62 8.89 -10.96 -12.59
CA GLU A 62 8.74 -11.79 -13.78
C GLU A 62 7.60 -12.79 -13.57
N ILE A 63 6.71 -12.87 -14.56
CA ILE A 63 5.62 -13.86 -14.58
C ILE A 63 6.06 -14.97 -15.53
N ASP A 64 6.09 -16.21 -15.05
CA ASP A 64 6.45 -17.36 -15.87
C ASP A 64 5.50 -17.48 -17.08
N SER A 65 6.07 -17.63 -18.26
CA SER A 65 5.33 -17.83 -19.51
C SER A 65 4.42 -19.06 -19.51
N THR A 66 4.67 -20.02 -18.61
CA THR A 66 3.87 -21.24 -18.43
C THR A 66 2.46 -20.97 -17.91
N TYR A 67 2.22 -19.80 -17.31
CA TYR A 67 0.88 -19.39 -16.82
C TYR A 67 -0.02 -18.79 -17.91
N PHE A 68 0.43 -18.76 -19.17
CA PHE A 68 -0.29 -18.29 -20.35
C PHE A 68 -0.32 -19.37 -21.44
#